data_AF-A0A3M1X1U8-F1
#
_entry.id   AF-A0A3M1X1U8-F1
#
_cell.length_a   1.000
_cell.length_b   1.000
_cell.length_c   1.000
_cell.angle_alpha   90.00
_cell.angle_beta   90.00
_cell.angle_gamma   90.00
#
_symmetry.space_group_name_H-M   'P 1'
#
loop_
_entity.id
_entity.type
_entity.pdbx_description
1 polymer ?
#
loop_
_entity_poly.entity_id
_entity_poly.type
_entity_poly.pdbx_seq_one_letter_code
_entity_poly.pdbx_strand_id
1 'polypeptide(L)'
;MNLSISSTWFILLIIVSAGIAVSYYVGYRKNLTFIRESAAALEKALKPKDQTYTWLGGVIGFSGEFAVKGFNRVHASLFTLPRQSLLYFPIALFTTGYDRLDVLFYLRGKAWNEVHALRRRGGKKIKIYNRDLLREERVTLGGEEFTLLYRMRNRDVDGLLELAERISGKGLVHMALTPEKSVLYVRLKVDPRELGQLEDAISAVAEAAPRFAIREREKEKGRNEE
;
A
#
# COMPACT_ATOMS: atom_id res chain seq x y z
N MET A 1 -44.63 -25.60 19.62
CA MET A 1 -44.77 -24.23 19.08
C MET A 1 -44.81 -24.34 17.56
N ASN A 2 -45.97 -24.11 16.94
CA ASN A 2 -46.08 -24.13 15.47
C ASN A 2 -45.71 -22.75 14.93
N LEU A 3 -44.55 -22.64 14.30
CA LEU A 3 -44.15 -21.43 13.57
C LEU A 3 -44.92 -21.38 12.24
N SER A 4 -46.09 -20.74 12.22
CA SER A 4 -46.77 -20.39 10.97
C SER A 4 -46.12 -19.12 10.40
N ILE A 5 -45.29 -19.26 9.37
CA ILE A 5 -44.75 -18.12 8.65
C ILE A 5 -45.87 -17.54 7.79
N SER A 6 -46.29 -16.31 8.08
CA SER A 6 -47.25 -15.60 7.22
C SER A 6 -46.63 -15.39 5.82
N SER A 7 -47.45 -15.51 4.77
CA SER A 7 -47.05 -15.31 3.37
C SER A 7 -46.29 -14.00 3.16
N THR A 8 -46.61 -12.95 3.92
CA THR A 8 -45.90 -11.66 3.89
C THR A 8 -44.43 -11.79 4.33
N TRP A 9 -44.16 -12.52 5.42
CA TRP A 9 -42.80 -12.74 5.91
C TRP A 9 -41.99 -13.62 4.95
N PHE A 10 -42.64 -14.60 4.33
CA PHE A 10 -42.01 -15.43 3.30
C PHE A 10 -41.61 -14.61 2.07
N ILE A 11 -42.50 -13.76 1.56
CA ILE A 11 -42.21 -12.86 0.43
C ILE A 11 -41.07 -11.90 0.78
N LEU A 12 -41.08 -11.31 1.98
CA LEU A 12 -40.01 -10.42 2.44
C LEU A 12 -38.65 -11.13 2.46
N LEU A 13 -38.61 -12.37 2.97
CA LEU A 13 -37.39 -13.18 3.00
C LEU A 13 -36.84 -13.42 1.59
N ILE A 14 -37.71 -13.73 0.61
CA ILE A 14 -37.31 -13.92 -0.78
C ILE A 14 -36.70 -12.62 -1.35
N ILE A 15 -37.36 -11.47 -1.14
CA ILE A 15 -36.88 -10.18 -1.64
C ILE A 15 -35.51 -9.84 -1.05
N VAL A 16 -35.34 -10.01 0.27
CA VAL A 16 -34.06 -9.76 0.94
C VAL A 16 -32.97 -10.70 0.41
N SER A 17 -33.29 -11.99 0.25
CA SER A 17 -32.33 -13.00 -0.25
C SER A 17 -31.89 -12.69 -1.69
N ALA A 18 -32.84 -12.33 -2.56
CA ALA A 18 -32.55 -11.91 -3.93
C ALA A 18 -31.69 -10.63 -3.95
N GLY A 19 -32.00 -9.65 -3.10
CA GLY A 19 -31.21 -8.44 -2.95
C GLY A 19 -29.76 -8.72 -2.53
N ILE A 20 -29.55 -9.62 -1.57
CA ILE A 20 -28.21 -10.06 -1.15
C ILE A 20 -27.48 -10.73 -2.32
N ALA A 21 -28.13 -11.64 -3.06
CA ALA A 21 -27.51 -12.32 -4.20
C ALA A 21 -27.09 -11.34 -5.32
N VAL A 22 -27.95 -10.38 -5.66
CA VAL A 22 -27.63 -9.34 -6.66
C VAL A 22 -26.48 -8.47 -6.17
N SER A 23 -26.51 -8.03 -4.90
CA SER A 23 -25.45 -7.19 -4.33
C SER A 23 -24.09 -7.89 -4.34
N TYR A 24 -24.07 -9.21 -4.11
CA TYR A 24 -22.86 -10.02 -4.19
C TYR A 24 -22.24 -9.94 -5.59
N TYR A 25 -23.04 -10.14 -6.63
CA TYR A 25 -22.55 -10.12 -8.00
C TYR A 25 -22.02 -8.75 -8.43
N VAL A 26 -22.72 -7.68 -8.05
CA VAL A 26 -22.29 -6.30 -8.30
C VAL A 26 -20.98 -6.00 -7.60
N GLY A 27 -20.86 -6.34 -6.31
CA GLY A 27 -19.64 -6.14 -5.53
C GLY A 27 -18.46 -6.94 -6.08
N TYR A 28 -18.71 -8.19 -6.49
CA TYR A 28 -17.72 -9.08 -7.10
C TYR A 28 -17.15 -8.47 -8.38
N ARG A 29 -18.01 -8.02 -9.31
CA ARG A 29 -17.57 -7.36 -10.54
C ARG A 29 -16.77 -6.08 -10.26
N LYS A 30 -17.23 -5.25 -9.31
CA LYS A 30 -16.52 -4.00 -8.94
C LYS A 30 -15.11 -4.29 -8.44
N ASN A 31 -14.94 -5.27 -7.55
CA ASN A 31 -13.61 -5.62 -7.05
C ASN A 31 -12.73 -6.23 -8.15
N LEU A 32 -13.26 -7.07 -9.04
CA LEU A 32 -12.48 -7.60 -10.16
C LEU A 32 -11.99 -6.50 -11.10
N THR A 33 -12.86 -5.55 -11.45
CA THR A 33 -12.47 -4.40 -12.28
C THR A 33 -11.37 -3.60 -11.58
N PHE A 34 -11.58 -3.23 -10.32
CA PHE A 34 -10.60 -2.48 -9.54
C PHE A 34 -9.23 -3.18 -9.43
N ILE A 35 -9.24 -4.50 -9.23
CA ILE A 35 -8.01 -5.32 -9.21
C ILE A 35 -7.26 -5.22 -10.54
N ARG A 36 -7.97 -5.40 -11.66
CA ARG A 36 -7.37 -5.35 -13.00
C ARG A 36 -6.80 -3.97 -13.31
N GLU A 37 -7.55 -2.92 -13.02
CA GLU A 37 -7.12 -1.55 -13.30
C GLU A 37 -5.95 -1.14 -12.39
N SER A 38 -5.94 -1.59 -11.14
CA SER A 38 -4.80 -1.37 -10.22
C SER A 38 -3.54 -2.10 -10.70
N ALA A 39 -3.67 -3.33 -11.21
CA ALA A 39 -2.56 -4.07 -11.80
C ALA A 39 -2.01 -3.33 -13.04
N ALA A 40 -2.89 -2.85 -13.93
CA ALA A 40 -2.49 -2.06 -15.09
C ALA A 40 -1.79 -0.75 -14.70
N ALA A 41 -2.27 -0.05 -13.67
CA ALA A 41 -1.63 1.16 -13.14
C ALA A 41 -0.23 0.87 -12.59
N LEU A 42 -0.05 -0.24 -11.86
CA LEU A 42 1.26 -0.70 -11.39
C LEU A 42 2.21 -1.00 -12.54
N GLU A 43 1.76 -1.73 -13.56
CA GLU A 43 2.59 -2.07 -14.72
C GLU A 43 3.03 -0.82 -15.50
N LYS A 44 2.12 0.14 -15.68
CA LYS A 44 2.41 1.41 -16.35
C LYS A 44 3.41 2.27 -15.57
N ALA A 45 3.27 2.32 -14.25
CA ALA A 45 4.18 3.07 -13.38
C ALA A 45 5.57 2.40 -13.27
N LEU A 46 5.61 1.08 -13.07
CA LEU A 46 6.84 0.33 -12.80
C LEU A 46 7.60 -0.05 -14.07
N LYS A 47 6.92 -0.18 -15.21
CA LYS A 47 7.48 -0.64 -16.48
C LYS A 47 8.36 -1.89 -16.31
N PRO A 48 7.81 -2.98 -15.73
CA PRO A 48 8.57 -4.18 -15.43
C PRO A 48 9.07 -4.85 -16.71
N LYS A 49 10.22 -5.52 -16.64
CA LYS A 49 10.68 -6.43 -17.70
C LYS A 49 9.93 -7.75 -17.68
N ASP A 50 9.56 -8.18 -16.49
CA ASP A 50 8.83 -9.41 -16.22
C ASP A 50 8.02 -9.23 -14.94
N GLN A 51 6.89 -9.92 -14.84
CA GLN A 51 6.00 -9.85 -13.70
C GLN A 51 5.27 -11.17 -13.45
N THR A 52 5.07 -11.50 -12.18
CA THR A 52 4.29 -12.67 -11.76
C THR A 52 3.24 -12.25 -10.76
N TYR A 53 1.99 -12.65 -10.99
CA TYR A 53 0.88 -12.39 -10.08
C TYR A 53 0.41 -13.66 -9.38
N THR A 54 0.20 -13.56 -8.08
CA THR A 54 -0.45 -14.55 -7.23
C THR A 54 -1.80 -14.03 -6.77
N TRP A 55 -2.86 -14.75 -7.13
CA TRP A 55 -4.23 -14.44 -6.73
C TRP A 55 -4.44 -14.80 -5.25
N LEU A 56 -4.97 -13.88 -4.43
CA LEU A 56 -5.13 -14.10 -2.96
C LEU A 56 -6.44 -14.80 -2.57
N GLY A 57 -7.17 -15.36 -3.54
CA GLY A 57 -8.50 -15.96 -3.43
C GLY A 57 -9.69 -15.05 -3.78
N GLY A 58 -10.46 -15.40 -4.82
CA GLY A 58 -11.77 -14.79 -5.15
C GLY A 58 -11.74 -13.36 -5.69
N VAL A 59 -12.03 -12.38 -4.83
CA VAL A 59 -12.01 -10.92 -5.12
C VAL A 59 -11.24 -10.13 -4.05
N ILE A 60 -10.43 -10.81 -3.23
CA ILE A 60 -9.70 -10.22 -2.10
C ILE A 60 -8.52 -9.34 -2.57
N GLY A 61 -7.92 -9.66 -3.71
CA GLY A 61 -6.79 -8.92 -4.27
C GLY A 61 -5.71 -9.84 -4.83
N PHE A 62 -4.51 -9.31 -4.96
CA PHE A 62 -3.36 -10.03 -5.51
C PHE A 62 -2.06 -9.65 -4.79
N SER A 63 -1.06 -10.50 -4.96
CA SER A 63 0.34 -10.19 -4.73
C SER A 63 1.08 -10.28 -6.08
N GLY A 64 1.97 -9.33 -6.36
CA GLY A 64 2.69 -9.22 -7.61
C GLY A 64 4.18 -9.04 -7.37
N GLU A 65 5.00 -9.81 -8.08
CA GLU A 65 6.45 -9.63 -8.12
C GLU A 65 6.84 -9.06 -9.49
N PHE A 66 7.65 -8.00 -9.48
CA PHE A 66 8.00 -7.22 -10.65
C PHE A 66 9.53 -7.09 -10.78
N ALA A 67 10.06 -7.47 -11.94
CA ALA A 67 11.45 -7.29 -12.31
C ALA A 67 11.67 -5.89 -12.91
N VAL A 68 11.97 -4.90 -12.07
CA VAL A 68 12.12 -3.49 -12.45
C VAL A 68 13.59 -3.08 -12.52
N LYS A 69 13.99 -2.33 -13.55
CA LYS A 69 15.35 -1.80 -13.69
C LYS A 69 15.67 -0.87 -12.52
N GLY A 70 16.84 -1.06 -11.89
CA GLY A 70 17.29 -0.22 -10.76
C GLY A 70 17.00 -0.83 -9.38
N PHE A 71 16.19 -1.88 -9.33
CA PHE A 71 15.86 -2.63 -8.11
C PHE A 71 16.38 -4.06 -8.19
N ASN A 72 16.44 -4.74 -7.04
CA ASN A 72 16.62 -6.19 -6.98
C ASN A 72 15.30 -6.90 -7.31
N ARG A 73 14.20 -6.40 -6.71
CA ARG A 73 12.82 -6.79 -7.00
C ARG A 73 11.87 -5.71 -6.50
N VAL A 74 10.69 -5.62 -7.09
CA VAL A 74 9.57 -4.83 -6.54
C VAL A 74 8.44 -5.80 -6.24
N HIS A 75 7.89 -5.73 -5.04
CA HIS A 75 6.77 -6.58 -4.63
C HIS A 75 5.59 -5.70 -4.26
N ALA A 76 4.43 -5.92 -4.87
CA ALA A 76 3.21 -5.16 -4.58
C ALA A 76 2.09 -6.09 -4.15
N SER A 77 1.33 -5.72 -3.12
CA SER A 77 0.17 -6.47 -2.65
C SER A 77 -1.04 -5.55 -2.52
N LEU A 78 -2.10 -5.83 -3.29
CA LEU A 78 -3.37 -5.13 -3.24
C LEU A 78 -4.35 -5.95 -2.40
N PHE A 79 -5.02 -5.30 -1.45
CA PHE A 79 -6.14 -5.88 -0.72
C PHE A 79 -7.38 -5.00 -0.87
N THR A 80 -8.48 -5.62 -1.28
CA THR A 80 -9.75 -4.92 -1.49
C THR A 80 -10.67 -5.07 -0.29
N LEU A 81 -11.58 -4.11 -0.12
CA LEU A 81 -12.73 -4.26 0.77
C LEU A 81 -13.73 -5.28 0.20
N PRO A 82 -14.43 -6.04 1.05
CA PRO A 82 -15.31 -7.14 0.63
C PRO A 82 -16.66 -6.63 0.11
N ARG A 83 -16.67 -5.89 -1.00
CA ARG A 83 -17.86 -5.27 -1.60
C ARG A 83 -18.94 -6.28 -2.00
N GLN A 84 -18.55 -7.54 -2.24
CA GLN A 84 -19.46 -8.65 -2.51
C GLN A 84 -20.24 -9.12 -1.27
N SER A 85 -19.83 -8.75 -0.07
CA SER A 85 -20.46 -9.19 1.18
C SER A 85 -21.28 -8.06 1.78
N LEU A 86 -22.52 -7.86 1.31
CA LEU A 86 -23.38 -6.74 1.72
C LEU A 86 -23.47 -6.54 3.24
N LEU A 87 -23.63 -7.64 3.99
CA LEU A 87 -23.77 -7.60 5.44
C LEU A 87 -22.44 -7.36 6.17
N TYR A 88 -21.32 -7.82 5.60
CA TYR A 88 -20.00 -7.70 6.22
C TYR A 88 -19.26 -6.41 5.80
N PHE A 89 -19.62 -5.83 4.66
CA PHE A 89 -18.98 -4.63 4.12
C PHE A 89 -19.01 -3.43 5.09
N PRO A 90 -20.12 -3.12 5.80
CA PRO A 90 -20.12 -2.07 6.82
C PRO A 90 -19.12 -2.34 7.94
N ILE A 91 -19.02 -3.59 8.41
CA ILE A 91 -18.06 -3.99 9.46
C ILE A 91 -16.63 -3.78 8.95
N ALA A 92 -16.34 -4.21 7.72
CA ALA A 92 -15.03 -4.04 7.10
C ALA A 92 -14.62 -2.56 6.92
N LEU A 93 -15.59 -1.67 6.65
CA LEU A 93 -15.35 -0.22 6.60
C LEU A 93 -14.96 0.35 7.97
N PHE A 94 -15.49 -0.17 9.07
CA PHE A 94 -15.10 0.28 10.42
C PHE A 94 -13.78 -0.34 10.89
N THR A 95 -13.49 -1.59 10.54
CA THR A 95 -12.30 -2.30 11.04
C THR A 95 -11.06 -2.12 10.17
N THR A 96 -11.21 -2.27 8.85
CA THR A 96 -10.11 -2.21 7.87
C THR A 96 -10.03 -0.83 7.24
N GLY A 97 -11.17 -0.17 7.00
CA GLY A 97 -11.25 1.23 6.59
C GLY A 97 -11.23 1.46 5.09
N TYR A 98 -10.33 0.81 4.36
CA TYR A 98 -10.04 1.16 2.97
C TYR A 98 -9.36 0.02 2.20
N ASP A 99 -9.37 0.10 0.86
CA ASP A 99 -8.54 -0.76 0.01
C ASP A 99 -7.09 -0.31 0.09
N ARG A 100 -6.18 -1.25 0.36
CA ARG A 100 -4.77 -0.91 0.60
C ARG A 100 -3.89 -1.49 -0.50
N LEU A 101 -2.87 -0.74 -0.88
CA LEU A 101 -1.76 -1.23 -1.67
C LEU A 101 -0.48 -1.12 -0.86
N ASP A 102 0.22 -2.23 -0.71
CA ASP A 102 1.52 -2.35 -0.05
C ASP A 102 2.59 -2.61 -1.12
N VAL A 103 3.56 -1.71 -1.29
CA VAL A 103 4.64 -1.84 -2.28
C VAL A 103 6.01 -1.81 -1.59
N LEU A 104 6.84 -2.81 -1.88
CA LEU A 104 8.19 -2.97 -1.36
C LEU A 104 9.18 -2.87 -2.52
N PHE A 105 10.00 -1.82 -2.51
CA PHE A 105 11.09 -1.63 -3.44
C PHE A 105 12.38 -2.14 -2.80
N TYR A 106 12.86 -3.32 -3.22
CA TYR A 106 14.12 -3.87 -2.75
C TYR A 106 15.27 -3.20 -3.51
N LEU A 107 16.02 -2.39 -2.78
CA LEU A 107 17.09 -1.57 -3.35
C LEU A 107 18.31 -2.43 -3.70
N ARG A 108 19.08 -2.00 -4.71
CA ARG A 108 20.33 -2.68 -5.11
C ARG A 108 21.50 -2.39 -4.18
N GLY A 109 21.50 -1.22 -3.55
CA GLY A 109 22.49 -0.81 -2.57
C GLY A 109 21.95 -0.91 -1.15
N LYS A 110 22.86 -0.78 -0.19
CA LYS A 110 22.51 -0.88 1.22
C LYS A 110 21.87 0.40 1.74
N ALA A 111 20.72 0.27 2.38
CA ALA A 111 20.15 1.32 3.23
C ALA A 111 20.79 1.21 4.64
N TRP A 112 21.29 2.34 5.16
CA TRP A 112 21.97 2.36 6.46
C TRP A 112 21.10 2.95 7.57
N ASN A 113 20.12 3.76 7.21
CA ASN A 113 19.23 4.40 8.15
C ASN A 113 17.86 3.70 8.18
N GLU A 114 17.19 3.79 9.32
CA GLU A 114 15.81 3.34 9.51
C GLU A 114 14.95 4.58 9.69
N VAL A 115 13.98 4.76 8.79
CA VAL A 115 13.12 5.96 8.73
C VAL A 115 11.70 5.53 8.42
N HIS A 116 10.71 6.05 9.14
CA HIS A 116 9.29 5.78 8.93
C HIS A 116 8.49 7.07 8.99
N ALA A 117 7.60 7.30 8.02
CA ALA A 117 6.58 8.34 8.08
C ALA A 117 5.20 7.67 8.13
N LEU A 118 4.48 7.84 9.25
CA LEU A 118 3.19 7.18 9.51
C LEU A 118 2.08 8.21 9.68
N ARG A 119 1.02 8.11 8.89
CA ARG A 119 -0.14 9.00 9.01
C ARG A 119 -0.82 8.79 10.37
N ARG A 120 -1.05 9.86 11.13
CA ARG A 120 -1.63 9.78 12.50
C ARG A 120 -3.10 9.39 12.49
N ARG A 121 -3.86 9.85 11.50
CA ARG A 121 -5.30 9.57 11.37
C ARG A 121 -5.55 8.54 10.27
N GLY A 122 -6.32 7.49 10.58
CA GLY A 122 -6.75 6.49 9.60
C GLY A 122 -5.83 5.28 9.43
N GLY A 123 -4.70 5.22 10.14
CA GLY A 123 -3.83 4.04 10.20
C GLY A 123 -4.09 3.21 11.45
N LYS A 124 -4.39 1.92 11.30
CA LYS A 124 -4.28 0.95 12.42
C LYS A 124 -2.85 1.05 12.98
N LYS A 125 -2.66 0.98 14.31
CA LYS A 125 -1.34 1.14 14.94
C LYS A 125 -0.35 0.14 14.34
N ILE A 126 0.52 0.62 13.44
CA ILE A 126 1.52 -0.22 12.77
C ILE A 126 2.60 -0.57 13.79
N LYS A 127 2.86 -1.87 13.95
CA LYS A 127 3.91 -2.36 14.85
C LYS A 127 5.26 -2.13 14.18
N ILE A 128 6.14 -1.39 14.85
CA ILE A 128 7.53 -1.17 14.44
C ILE A 128 8.38 -1.84 15.52
N TYR A 129 9.15 -2.85 15.15
CA TYR A 129 9.86 -3.69 16.11
C TYR A 129 10.97 -2.93 16.86
N ASN A 130 11.67 -2.01 16.18
CA ASN A 130 12.77 -1.23 16.74
C ASN A 130 12.35 0.16 17.23
N ARG A 131 11.06 0.37 17.54
CA ARG A 131 10.54 1.72 17.83
C ARG A 131 11.29 2.43 18.96
N ASP A 132 11.71 1.70 19.98
CA ASP A 132 12.42 2.25 21.15
C ASP A 132 13.81 2.82 20.80
N LEU A 133 14.36 2.46 19.65
CA LEU A 133 15.65 2.96 19.14
C LEU A 133 15.48 4.16 18.19
N LEU A 134 14.24 4.58 17.90
CA LEU A 134 13.94 5.64 16.96
C LEU A 134 13.54 6.91 17.69
N ARG A 135 14.02 8.05 17.19
CA ARG A 135 13.51 9.37 17.57
C ARG A 135 12.16 9.59 16.92
N GLU A 136 11.23 10.19 17.67
CA GLU A 136 9.87 10.47 17.21
C GLU A 136 9.63 11.98 17.10
N GLU A 137 9.14 12.42 15.93
CA GLU A 137 8.77 13.80 15.65
C GLU A 137 7.42 13.86 14.95
N ARG A 138 6.75 15.01 15.03
CA ARG A 138 5.53 15.28 14.26
C ARG A 138 5.88 16.15 13.07
N VAL A 139 5.37 15.75 11.92
CA VAL A 139 5.52 16.50 10.67
C VAL A 139 4.16 16.61 9.99
N THR A 140 3.96 17.70 9.26
CA THR A 140 2.77 17.89 8.42
C THR A 140 3.20 17.71 6.98
N LEU A 141 2.58 16.76 6.27
CA LEU A 141 2.88 16.46 4.88
C LEU A 141 1.61 16.59 4.05
N GLY A 142 1.61 17.45 3.02
CA GLY A 142 0.42 17.75 2.19
C GLY A 142 -0.83 18.10 3.00
N GLY A 143 -0.66 18.81 4.12
CA GLY A 143 -1.77 19.19 5.01
C GLY A 143 -2.24 18.08 5.97
N GLU A 144 -1.62 16.90 5.97
CA GLU A 144 -1.94 15.79 6.86
C GLU A 144 -0.85 15.58 7.93
N GLU A 145 -1.26 15.16 9.13
CA GLU A 145 -0.29 14.90 10.21
C GLU A 145 0.33 13.50 10.09
N PHE A 146 1.66 13.46 10.13
CA PHE A 146 2.46 12.24 10.18
C PHE A 146 3.32 12.20 11.45
N THR A 147 3.49 11.00 11.99
CA THR A 147 4.54 10.65 12.94
C THR A 147 5.76 10.20 12.15
N LEU A 148 6.85 10.96 12.27
CA LEU A 148 8.15 10.61 11.73
C LEU A 148 8.94 9.86 12.80
N LEU A 149 9.47 8.68 12.46
CA LEU A 149 10.38 7.91 13.30
C LEU A 149 11.69 7.72 12.55
N TYR A 150 12.83 7.98 13.17
CA TYR A 150 14.11 7.77 12.51
C TYR A 150 15.24 7.45 13.49
N ARG A 151 16.25 6.73 13.02
CA ARG A 151 17.43 6.40 13.85
C ARG A 151 18.44 7.56 13.90
N MET A 152 18.80 8.10 12.75
CA MET A 152 19.71 9.25 12.62
C MET A 152 19.13 10.30 11.69
N ARG A 153 19.25 11.58 12.03
CA ARG A 153 18.82 12.67 11.13
C ARG A 153 19.90 12.84 10.06
N ASN A 154 19.57 12.52 8.82
CA ASN A 154 20.48 12.61 7.67
C ASN A 154 19.68 12.82 6.38
N ARG A 155 20.39 12.83 5.23
CA ARG A 155 19.79 12.96 3.90
C ARG A 155 18.71 11.92 3.57
N ASP A 156 18.72 10.74 4.21
CA ASP A 156 17.70 9.72 3.97
C ASP A 156 16.36 10.14 4.58
N VAL A 157 16.38 10.83 5.73
CA VAL A 157 15.19 11.41 6.35
C VAL A 157 14.63 12.51 5.47
N ASP A 158 15.47 13.47 5.05
CA ASP A 158 15.03 14.60 4.25
C ASP A 158 14.50 14.12 2.88
N GLY A 159 15.21 13.18 2.24
CA GLY A 159 14.73 12.54 1.01
C GLY A 159 13.44 11.75 1.20
N LEU A 160 13.23 11.07 2.33
CA LEU A 160 11.99 10.36 2.57
C LEU A 160 10.83 11.35 2.77
N LEU A 161 11.05 12.44 3.50
CA LEU A 161 10.06 13.51 3.71
C LEU A 161 9.68 14.20 2.40
N GLU A 162 10.65 14.55 1.54
CA GLU A 162 10.37 15.11 0.21
C GLU A 162 9.50 14.18 -0.64
N LEU A 163 9.81 12.89 -0.63
CA LEU A 163 9.04 11.91 -1.39
C LEU A 163 7.64 11.72 -0.81
N ALA A 164 7.54 11.65 0.53
CA ALA A 164 6.27 11.56 1.22
C ALA A 164 5.40 12.80 1.00
N GLU A 165 5.99 14.00 0.95
CA GLU A 165 5.28 15.25 0.62
C GLU A 165 4.65 15.20 -0.77
N ARG A 166 5.37 14.68 -1.77
CA ARG A 166 4.88 14.57 -3.15
C ARG A 166 3.71 13.61 -3.32
N ILE A 167 3.52 12.67 -2.39
CA ILE A 167 2.51 11.62 -2.50
C ILE A 167 1.52 11.59 -1.33
N SER A 168 1.64 12.50 -0.36
CA SER A 168 0.77 12.58 0.82
C SER A 168 -0.70 12.74 0.42
N GLY A 169 -0.98 13.64 -0.53
CA GLY A 169 -2.31 13.84 -1.11
C GLY A 169 -2.81 12.71 -2.01
N LYS A 170 -2.03 11.64 -2.21
CA LYS A 170 -2.35 10.47 -3.04
C LYS A 170 -2.63 9.22 -2.19
N GLY A 171 -3.15 9.42 -0.99
CA GLY A 171 -3.53 8.34 -0.08
C GLY A 171 -2.37 7.72 0.69
N LEU A 172 -1.25 8.42 0.90
CA LEU A 172 -0.14 7.88 1.69
C LEU A 172 -0.58 7.59 3.13
N VAL A 173 -0.31 6.36 3.59
CA VAL A 173 -0.56 5.95 4.98
C VAL A 173 0.73 5.67 5.72
N HIS A 174 1.68 4.99 5.07
CA HIS A 174 2.96 4.65 5.69
C HIS A 174 4.06 4.58 4.63
N MET A 175 5.17 5.26 4.85
CA MET A 175 6.41 5.07 4.11
C MET A 175 7.52 4.65 5.07
N ALA A 176 8.36 3.70 4.69
CA ALA A 176 9.50 3.30 5.50
C ALA A 176 10.73 2.92 4.69
N LEU A 177 11.89 3.39 5.10
CA LEU A 177 13.19 2.88 4.69
C LEU A 177 13.71 1.97 5.79
N THR A 178 13.99 0.71 5.46
CA THR A 178 14.45 -0.30 6.42
C THR A 178 15.81 -0.87 6.01
N PRO A 179 16.82 -0.85 6.90
CA PRO A 179 18.18 -1.27 6.57
C PRO A 179 18.31 -2.81 6.44
N GLU A 180 17.59 -3.57 7.26
CA GLU A 180 17.72 -5.04 7.37
C GLU A 180 17.55 -5.75 6.02
N LYS A 181 16.55 -5.34 5.23
CA LYS A 181 16.30 -5.88 3.89
C LYS A 181 16.64 -4.90 2.77
N SER A 182 17.16 -3.71 3.12
CA SER A 182 17.35 -2.57 2.20
C SER A 182 16.11 -2.33 1.34
N VAL A 183 14.98 -2.09 2.00
CA VAL A 183 13.67 -1.91 1.36
C VAL A 183 13.15 -0.52 1.63
N LEU A 184 12.67 0.15 0.57
CA LEU A 184 11.72 1.25 0.69
C LEU A 184 10.31 0.69 0.55
N TYR A 185 9.54 0.79 1.62
CA TYR A 185 8.17 0.32 1.73
C TYR A 185 7.20 1.52 1.65
N VAL A 186 6.11 1.35 0.91
CA VAL A 186 5.03 2.32 0.79
C VAL A 186 3.68 1.61 0.94
N ARG A 187 2.83 2.14 1.81
CA ARG A 187 1.41 1.78 1.95
C ARG A 187 0.55 2.94 1.50
N LEU A 188 -0.30 2.67 0.52
CA LEU A 188 -1.30 3.60 0.02
C LEU A 188 -2.71 3.12 0.38
N LYS A 189 -3.55 4.06 0.75
CA LYS A 189 -5.00 3.94 0.63
C LYS A 189 -5.36 4.21 -0.83
N VAL A 190 -6.03 3.26 -1.46
CA VAL A 190 -6.39 3.34 -2.88
C VAL A 190 -7.91 3.45 -3.00
N ASP A 191 -8.39 4.42 -3.78
CA ASP A 191 -9.79 4.52 -4.16
C ASP A 191 -9.95 4.05 -5.61
N PRO A 192 -10.91 3.14 -5.91
CA PRO A 192 -11.22 2.76 -7.29
C PRO A 192 -11.54 3.93 -8.23
N ARG A 193 -11.94 5.09 -7.70
CA ARG A 193 -12.25 6.30 -8.48
C ARG A 193 -11.02 7.16 -8.81
N GLU A 194 -9.89 6.91 -8.14
CA GLU A 194 -8.71 7.78 -8.18
C GLU A 194 -7.45 7.03 -8.65
N LEU A 195 -7.60 6.04 -9.52
CA LEU A 195 -6.50 5.20 -9.99
C LEU A 195 -5.36 5.95 -10.69
N GLY A 196 -5.63 7.13 -11.26
CA GLY A 196 -4.57 8.00 -11.80
C GLY A 196 -3.59 8.45 -10.71
N GLN A 197 -4.08 8.74 -9.50
CA GLN A 197 -3.22 9.10 -8.38
C GLN A 197 -2.33 7.94 -7.94
N LEU A 198 -2.82 6.70 -8.08
CA LEU A 198 -2.03 5.50 -7.79
C LEU A 198 -0.83 5.39 -8.73
N GLU A 199 -1.05 5.50 -10.04
CA GLU A 199 0.02 5.47 -11.05
C GLU A 199 1.08 6.55 -10.76
N ASP A 200 0.64 7.79 -10.52
CA ASP A 200 1.53 8.91 -10.26
C ASP A 200 2.33 8.73 -8.97
N ALA A 201 1.69 8.20 -7.91
CA ALA A 201 2.36 7.96 -6.63
C ALA A 201 3.45 6.89 -6.76
N ILE A 202 3.14 5.78 -7.42
CA ILE A 202 4.10 4.68 -7.61
C ILE A 202 5.23 5.10 -8.55
N SER A 203 4.94 5.86 -9.60
CA SER A 203 5.98 6.41 -10.49
C SER A 203 6.94 7.32 -9.75
N ALA A 204 6.42 8.25 -8.93
CA ALA A 204 7.24 9.14 -8.12
C ALA A 204 8.16 8.37 -7.14
N VAL A 205 7.65 7.29 -6.54
CA VAL A 205 8.45 6.43 -5.66
C VAL A 205 9.50 5.66 -6.46
N ALA A 206 9.12 5.05 -7.59
CA ALA A 206 10.05 4.27 -8.41
C ALA A 206 11.22 5.12 -8.94
N GLU A 207 10.97 6.39 -9.28
CA GLU A 207 11.98 7.34 -9.72
C GLU A 207 12.91 7.79 -8.57
N ALA A 208 12.36 8.06 -7.39
CA ALA A 208 13.11 8.56 -6.25
C ALA A 208 13.84 7.45 -5.48
N ALA A 209 13.29 6.25 -5.41
CA ALA A 209 13.77 5.18 -4.53
C ALA A 209 15.26 4.79 -4.72
N PRO A 210 15.84 4.79 -5.93
CA PRO A 210 17.26 4.48 -6.12
C PRO A 210 18.21 5.42 -5.37
N ARG A 211 17.79 6.63 -5.01
CA ARG A 211 18.63 7.60 -4.27
C ARG A 211 18.94 7.18 -2.83
N PHE A 212 18.10 6.34 -2.24
CA PHE A 212 18.29 5.83 -0.88
C PHE A 212 19.30 4.68 -0.81
N ALA A 213 19.69 4.13 -1.96
CA ALA A 213 20.77 3.15 -2.05
C ALA A 213 22.11 3.88 -2.21
N ILE A 214 22.96 3.80 -1.18
CA ILE A 214 24.36 4.21 -1.34
C ILE A 214 25.05 3.20 -2.25
N ARG A 215 25.64 3.67 -3.36
CA ARG A 215 26.53 2.86 -4.19
C ARG A 215 27.86 2.73 -3.46
N GLU A 216 28.29 1.52 -3.13
CA GLU A 216 29.61 1.23 -2.53
C GLU A 216 30.79 1.76 -3.37
N ARG A 217 30.56 2.12 -4.64
CA ARG A 217 31.59 2.64 -5.56
C ARG A 217 32.30 3.92 -5.12
N GLU A 218 31.78 4.68 -4.16
CA GLU A 218 32.49 5.87 -3.64
C GLU A 218 33.55 5.52 -2.58
N LYS A 219 33.49 4.33 -1.95
CA LYS A 219 34.50 3.91 -0.96
C LYS A 219 35.69 3.15 -1.57
N GLU A 220 35.55 2.57 -2.75
CA GLU A 220 36.69 1.91 -3.43
C GLU A 220 37.60 2.91 -4.15
N LYS A 221 37.09 4.07 -4.59
CA LYS A 221 37.94 5.10 -5.20
C LYS A 221 38.81 5.85 -4.19
N GLY A 222 38.37 6.00 -2.95
CA GLY A 222 39.17 6.64 -1.89
C GLY A 222 40.16 5.72 -1.18
N ARG A 223 40.28 4.45 -1.61
CA ARG A 223 41.18 3.46 -0.99
C ARG A 223 42.30 2.96 -1.90
N ASN A 224 42.27 3.37 -3.17
CA ASN A 224 43.31 3.11 -4.15
C ASN A 224 44.10 4.39 -4.51
N GLU A 225 43.90 5.47 -3.77
CA GLU A 225 44.61 6.76 -3.91
C GLU A 225 45.40 7.13 -2.63
N GLU A 226 45.56 6.21 -1.68
CA GLU A 226 46.53 6.27 -0.57
C GLU A 226 47.58 5.16 -0.75
#